data_AF-A0A1I3EGM9-F1
#
_entry.id   AF-A0A1I3EGM9-F1
#
_cell.length_a   1.000
_cell.length_b   1.000
_cell.length_c   1.000
_cell.angle_alpha   90.00
_cell.angle_beta   90.00
_cell.angle_gamma   90.00
#
_symmetry.space_group_name_H-M   'P 1'
#
loop_
_entity.id
_entity.type
_entity.pdbx_description
1 polymer ?
#
loop_
_entity_poly.entity_id
_entity_poly.type
_entity_poly.pdbx_seq_one_letter_code
_entity_poly.pdbx_strand_id
1 'polypeptide(L)'
;MKYKKYLLVATAAILVATASIKPAMAYFTDSQTATGARTIKLGDSKLTPPEDTVSNMIKTVKISNTGDYEVFVRVKAIAPEGVKVELSDDSSSKWKLVGDYYYYLSSDTEDVENNGQVLSVDETTEPLKLKIEEPTAEKLKGQNFNVVIVQEATKVLYHSNGKTFADWKLKINGEVAE
;
A
#
# COMPACT_ATOMS: atom_id res chain seq x y z
N MET A 1 67.49 -46.42 26.32
CA MET A 1 66.07 -46.80 26.58
C MET A 1 65.23 -45.76 27.36
N LYS A 2 65.75 -44.60 27.76
CA LYS A 2 64.99 -43.65 28.61
C LYS A 2 64.01 -42.74 27.84
N TYR A 3 64.34 -42.28 26.62
CA TYR A 3 63.45 -41.40 25.83
C TYR A 3 62.19 -42.08 25.28
N LYS A 4 62.22 -43.39 25.01
CA LYS A 4 61.06 -44.14 24.51
C LYS A 4 59.89 -44.18 25.51
N LYS A 5 60.19 -44.17 26.82
CA LYS A 5 59.18 -44.13 27.88
C LYS A 5 58.51 -42.75 27.96
N TYR A 6 59.29 -41.68 27.84
CA TYR A 6 58.76 -40.31 27.81
C TYR A 6 57.95 -40.03 26.54
N LEU A 7 58.38 -40.57 25.39
CA LEU A 7 57.62 -40.52 24.15
C LEU A 7 56.26 -41.19 24.33
N LEU A 8 56.22 -42.40 24.89
CA LEU A 8 54.98 -43.14 25.12
C LEU A 8 54.01 -42.40 26.06
N VAL A 9 54.53 -41.77 27.11
CA VAL A 9 53.74 -40.94 28.05
C VAL A 9 53.20 -39.69 27.34
N ALA A 10 54.00 -39.04 26.49
CA ALA A 10 53.56 -37.89 25.71
C ALA A 10 52.45 -38.28 24.71
N THR A 11 52.59 -39.41 24.00
CA THR A 11 51.55 -39.89 23.08
C THR A 11 50.26 -40.26 23.82
N ALA A 12 50.37 -40.86 25.00
CA ALA A 12 49.22 -41.18 25.84
C ALA A 12 48.51 -39.92 26.36
N ALA A 13 49.27 -38.88 26.75
CA ALA A 13 48.70 -37.60 27.18
C ALA A 13 47.96 -36.88 26.04
N ILE A 14 48.48 -36.93 24.82
CA ILE A 14 47.84 -36.37 23.63
C ILE A 14 46.52 -37.11 23.33
N LEU A 15 46.51 -38.44 23.41
CA LEU A 15 45.32 -39.26 23.18
C LEU A 15 44.19 -38.97 24.17
N VAL A 16 44.52 -38.78 25.45
CA VAL A 16 43.53 -38.41 26.49
C VAL A 16 43.00 -36.98 26.29
N ALA A 17 43.87 -36.05 25.85
CA ALA A 17 43.46 -34.68 25.56
C ALA A 17 42.49 -34.61 24.36
N THR A 18 42.70 -35.41 23.31
CA THR A 18 41.80 -35.45 22.13
C THR A 18 40.48 -36.17 22.40
N ALA A 19 40.46 -37.15 23.30
CA ALA A 19 39.23 -37.85 23.70
C ALA A 19 38.34 -37.02 24.65
N SER A 20 38.87 -35.93 25.22
CA SER A 20 38.16 -35.05 26.16
C SER A 20 37.45 -33.88 25.48
N ILE A 21 37.57 -33.75 24.15
CA ILE A 21 36.78 -32.82 23.35
C ILE A 21 35.40 -33.45 23.19
N LYS A 22 34.49 -33.15 24.13
CA LYS A 22 33.07 -33.43 23.90
C LYS A 22 32.71 -32.79 22.55
N PRO A 23 32.03 -33.50 21.63
CA PRO A 23 31.46 -32.81 20.48
C PRO A 23 30.61 -31.69 21.05
N ALA A 24 30.94 -30.44 20.71
CA ALA A 24 30.00 -29.35 20.89
C ALA A 24 28.83 -29.75 20.01
N MET A 25 27.80 -30.33 20.63
CA MET A 25 26.49 -30.46 20.03
C MET A 25 26.10 -29.03 19.72
N ALA A 26 26.35 -28.60 18.49
CA ALA A 26 25.76 -27.38 17.98
C ALA A 26 24.26 -27.66 18.06
N TYR A 27 23.65 -27.18 19.13
CA TYR A 27 22.22 -27.00 19.24
C TYR A 27 21.89 -25.98 18.15
N PHE A 28 21.74 -26.44 16.91
CA PHE A 28 20.88 -25.78 15.94
C PHE A 28 19.46 -25.91 16.47
N THR A 29 19.16 -25.19 17.57
CA THR A 29 17.80 -24.96 18.00
C THR A 29 17.35 -23.70 17.30
N ASP A 30 17.02 -23.85 16.02
CA ASP A 30 15.99 -23.00 15.45
C ASP A 30 15.16 -23.80 14.46
N SER A 31 14.51 -24.84 14.99
CA SER A 31 13.29 -25.35 14.38
C SER A 31 12.12 -24.62 15.01
N GLN A 32 11.91 -23.36 14.60
CA GLN A 32 10.60 -22.73 14.69
C GLN A 32 9.69 -23.42 13.70
N THR A 33 9.02 -24.49 14.12
CA THR A 33 7.85 -24.98 13.42
C THR A 33 6.72 -24.00 13.75
N ALA A 34 6.57 -22.97 12.91
CA ALA A 34 5.40 -22.10 12.97
C ALA A 34 4.18 -22.88 12.48
N THR A 35 3.62 -23.73 13.35
CA THR A 35 2.32 -24.36 13.09
C THR A 35 1.25 -23.34 13.45
N GLY A 36 0.81 -22.58 12.45
CA GLY A 36 -0.31 -21.67 12.56
C GLY A 36 -0.89 -21.43 11.18
N ALA A 37 -2.16 -21.77 10.98
CA ALA A 37 -2.90 -21.21 9.86
C ALA A 37 -3.17 -19.74 10.19
N ARG A 38 -2.51 -18.81 9.48
CA ARG A 38 -3.03 -17.45 9.39
C ARG A 38 -4.07 -17.44 8.29
N THR A 39 -5.31 -17.13 8.65
CA THR A 39 -6.30 -16.73 7.66
C THR A 39 -5.81 -15.44 6.99
N ILE A 40 -5.19 -15.56 5.82
CA ILE A 40 -4.96 -14.41 4.95
C ILE A 40 -6.31 -14.06 4.37
N LYS A 41 -6.96 -13.03 4.94
CA LYS A 41 -8.12 -12.44 4.30
C LYS A 41 -7.62 -11.71 3.07
N LEU A 42 -7.67 -12.29 1.87
CA LEU A 42 -7.60 -11.47 0.65
C LEU A 42 -8.91 -10.68 0.54
N GLY A 43 -9.10 -9.73 1.46
CA GLY A 43 -10.17 -8.76 1.40
C GLY A 43 -9.92 -7.82 0.24
N ASP A 44 -11.00 -7.48 -0.47
CA ASP A 44 -10.97 -6.49 -1.53
C ASP A 44 -10.93 -5.09 -0.93
N SER A 45 -10.19 -4.19 -1.56
CA SER A 45 -10.35 -2.75 -1.30
C SER A 45 -11.74 -2.35 -1.77
N LYS A 46 -12.67 -2.13 -0.84
CA LYS A 46 -14.03 -1.70 -1.14
C LYS A 46 -14.20 -0.24 -0.74
N LEU A 47 -14.43 0.59 -1.74
CA LEU A 47 -14.79 1.98 -1.55
C LEU A 47 -16.31 2.13 -1.71
N THR A 48 -16.95 2.94 -0.85
CA THR A 48 -18.36 3.30 -1.04
C THR A 48 -18.54 4.02 -2.38
N PRO A 49 -19.67 3.84 -3.09
CA PRO A 49 -20.02 4.75 -4.19
C PRO A 49 -19.90 6.18 -3.68
N PRO A 50 -19.27 7.09 -4.44
CA PRO A 50 -19.05 8.44 -3.97
C PRO A 50 -20.41 9.09 -3.64
N GLU A 51 -20.57 9.60 -2.42
CA GLU A 51 -21.74 10.41 -2.07
C GLU A 51 -21.64 11.72 -2.84
N ASP A 52 -22.28 11.79 -4.02
CA ASP A 52 -22.23 12.95 -4.86
C ASP A 52 -23.45 13.85 -4.72
N THR A 53 -23.19 15.07 -4.27
CA THR A 53 -24.14 16.17 -4.36
C THR A 53 -23.60 17.17 -5.37
N VAL A 54 -24.46 17.61 -6.28
CA VAL A 54 -24.17 18.68 -7.22
C VAL A 54 -24.95 19.91 -6.78
N SER A 55 -24.24 20.95 -6.40
CA SER A 55 -24.81 22.26 -6.10
C SER A 55 -23.94 23.31 -6.77
N ASN A 56 -24.54 24.26 -7.47
CA ASN A 56 -23.83 25.34 -8.16
C ASN A 56 -22.68 24.83 -9.07
N MET A 57 -22.93 23.76 -9.83
CA MET A 57 -21.94 23.12 -10.71
C MET A 57 -20.68 22.59 -9.98
N ILE A 58 -20.75 22.39 -8.66
CA ILE A 58 -19.71 21.75 -7.88
C ILE A 58 -20.18 20.35 -7.49
N LYS A 59 -19.43 19.34 -7.93
CA LYS A 59 -19.61 17.95 -7.52
C LYS A 59 -18.73 17.66 -6.32
N THR A 60 -19.33 17.38 -5.17
CA THR A 60 -18.60 16.97 -3.96
C THR A 60 -18.51 15.46 -3.91
N VAL A 61 -17.32 14.92 -3.61
CA VAL A 61 -17.03 13.49 -3.55
C VAL A 61 -16.36 13.18 -2.21
N LYS A 62 -16.84 12.15 -1.53
CA LYS A 62 -16.20 11.57 -0.34
C LYS A 62 -16.07 10.07 -0.55
N ILE A 63 -14.94 9.52 -0.12
CA ILE A 63 -14.60 8.12 -0.31
C ILE A 63 -14.35 7.50 1.05
N SER A 64 -15.09 6.44 1.36
CA SER A 64 -14.90 5.69 2.62
C SER A 64 -14.22 4.36 2.33
N ASN A 65 -13.20 4.04 3.12
CA ASN A 65 -12.57 2.73 3.08
C ASN A 65 -13.39 1.73 3.89
N THR A 66 -14.12 0.85 3.21
CA THR A 66 -14.91 -0.23 3.82
C THR A 66 -14.28 -1.60 3.63
N GLY A 67 -13.02 -1.63 3.18
CA GLY A 67 -12.24 -2.87 3.02
C GLY A 67 -11.58 -3.31 4.33
N ASP A 68 -10.81 -4.40 4.26
CA ASP A 68 -10.11 -4.96 5.42
C ASP A 68 -8.71 -4.35 5.67
N TYR A 69 -8.25 -3.45 4.80
CA TYR A 69 -6.87 -2.94 4.77
C TYR A 69 -6.80 -1.43 4.68
N GLU A 70 -5.73 -0.84 5.22
CA GLU A 70 -5.36 0.54 4.93
C GLU A 70 -5.02 0.70 3.44
N VAL A 71 -5.49 1.81 2.85
CA VAL A 71 -5.32 2.08 1.42
C VAL A 71 -4.87 3.51 1.15
N PHE A 72 -4.27 3.70 -0.02
CA PHE A 72 -4.18 4.99 -0.68
C PHE A 72 -5.28 5.11 -1.73
N VAL A 73 -5.81 6.31 -1.93
CA VAL A 73 -6.96 6.57 -2.81
C VAL A 73 -6.61 7.59 -3.89
N ARG A 74 -7.08 7.33 -5.11
CA ARG A 74 -7.12 8.32 -6.19
C ARG A 74 -8.44 8.29 -6.94
N VAL A 75 -8.73 9.36 -7.64
CA VAL A 75 -10.00 9.57 -8.35
C VAL A 75 -9.75 10.12 -9.74
N LYS A 76 -10.47 9.63 -10.74
CA LYS A 76 -10.55 10.23 -12.06
C LYS A 76 -11.97 10.71 -12.33
N ALA A 77 -12.10 11.96 -12.74
CA ALA A 77 -13.37 12.49 -13.25
C ALA A 77 -13.43 12.29 -14.77
N ILE A 78 -14.50 11.68 -15.25
CA ILE A 78 -14.75 11.45 -16.67
C ILE A 78 -15.97 12.26 -17.06
N ALA A 79 -15.76 13.25 -17.91
CA ALA A 79 -16.80 14.12 -18.43
C ALA A 79 -16.91 13.97 -19.96
N PRO A 80 -18.07 14.33 -20.55
CA PRO A 80 -18.20 14.41 -22.00
C PRO A 80 -17.23 15.41 -22.61
N GLU A 81 -16.89 15.21 -23.87
CA GLU A 81 -16.09 16.15 -24.64
C GLU A 81 -16.68 17.58 -24.60
N GLY A 82 -15.83 18.57 -24.30
CA GLY A 82 -16.22 19.97 -24.19
C GLY A 82 -16.75 20.39 -22.81
N VAL A 83 -16.76 19.48 -21.83
CA VAL A 83 -17.01 19.79 -20.41
C VAL A 83 -15.69 19.71 -19.65
N LYS A 84 -15.27 20.81 -19.05
CA LYS A 84 -14.07 20.85 -18.21
C LYS A 84 -14.43 20.59 -16.75
N VAL A 85 -13.59 19.83 -16.07
CA VAL A 85 -13.71 19.55 -14.64
C VAL A 85 -12.41 19.93 -13.96
N GLU A 86 -12.50 20.77 -12.93
CA GLU A 86 -11.35 21.31 -12.22
C GLU A 86 -11.48 21.09 -10.72
N LEU A 87 -10.35 21.07 -10.01
CA LEU A 87 -10.38 21.11 -8.55
C LEU A 87 -10.92 22.47 -8.10
N SER A 88 -11.92 22.47 -7.23
CA SER A 88 -12.44 23.71 -6.63
C SER A 88 -11.47 24.23 -5.57
N ASP A 89 -11.35 25.55 -5.45
CA ASP A 89 -10.54 26.20 -4.39
C ASP A 89 -11.02 25.84 -2.97
N ASP A 90 -12.31 25.51 -2.83
CA ASP A 90 -12.92 25.08 -1.55
C ASP A 90 -12.74 23.58 -1.27
N SER A 91 -12.01 22.86 -2.11
CA SER A 91 -11.67 21.45 -1.90
C SER A 91 -10.63 21.30 -0.80
N SER A 92 -10.57 20.13 -0.16
CA SER A 92 -9.48 19.84 0.78
C SER A 92 -8.11 19.95 0.11
N SER A 93 -7.14 20.53 0.82
CA SER A 93 -5.75 20.68 0.38
C SER A 93 -5.02 19.35 0.20
N LYS A 94 -5.56 18.26 0.72
CA LYS A 94 -5.03 16.90 0.53
C LYS A 94 -5.31 16.33 -0.86
N TRP A 95 -6.26 16.90 -1.61
CA TRP A 95 -6.52 16.45 -2.98
C TRP A 95 -5.65 17.21 -3.96
N LYS A 96 -4.88 16.48 -4.78
CA LYS A 96 -3.97 17.04 -5.78
C LYS A 96 -4.16 16.38 -7.13
N LEU A 97 -4.33 17.20 -8.17
CA LEU A 97 -4.38 16.72 -9.54
C LEU A 97 -2.96 16.44 -10.02
N VAL A 98 -2.66 15.18 -10.34
CA VAL A 98 -1.38 14.75 -10.92
C VAL A 98 -1.69 13.91 -12.16
N GLY A 99 -1.36 14.45 -13.33
CA GLY A 99 -1.82 13.89 -14.61
C GLY A 99 -3.34 13.91 -14.69
N ASP A 100 -3.96 12.74 -14.93
CA ASP A 100 -5.41 12.60 -15.10
C ASP A 100 -6.17 12.29 -13.80
N TYR A 101 -5.47 12.17 -12.68
CA TYR A 101 -6.03 11.67 -11.42
C TYR A 101 -5.86 12.68 -10.29
N TYR A 102 -6.87 12.79 -9.45
CA TYR A 102 -6.83 13.47 -8.16
C TYR A 102 -6.38 12.46 -7.10
N TYR A 103 -5.21 12.67 -6.50
CA TYR A 103 -4.65 11.83 -5.46
C TYR A 103 -4.93 12.42 -4.09
N TYR A 104 -5.19 11.56 -3.09
CA TYR A 104 -5.30 11.96 -1.70
C TYR A 104 -3.93 11.86 -1.02
N LEU A 105 -3.29 13.00 -0.77
CA LEU A 105 -1.91 13.12 -0.34
C LEU A 105 -1.79 13.74 1.05
N SER A 106 -0.71 13.40 1.75
CA SER A 106 -0.41 13.88 3.11
C SER A 106 0.30 15.24 3.13
N SER A 107 0.80 15.71 1.99
CA SER A 107 1.47 17.00 1.83
C SER A 107 1.22 17.61 0.46
N ASP A 108 1.62 18.87 0.29
CA ASP A 108 1.52 19.58 -0.99
C ASP A 108 2.70 19.21 -1.91
N THR A 109 2.58 18.06 -2.57
CA THR A 109 3.59 17.51 -3.47
C THR A 109 2.94 16.70 -4.58
N GLU A 110 3.66 16.47 -5.67
CA GLU A 110 3.23 15.60 -6.78
C GLU A 110 3.81 14.18 -6.68
N ASP A 111 4.58 13.88 -5.62
CA ASP A 111 5.11 12.54 -5.36
C ASP A 111 4.02 11.62 -4.80
N VAL A 112 3.20 11.10 -5.72
CA VAL A 112 2.05 10.23 -5.46
C VAL A 112 2.42 8.83 -4.96
N GLU A 113 3.69 8.45 -5.07
CA GLU A 113 4.17 7.14 -4.61
C GLU A 113 4.55 7.20 -3.13
N ASN A 114 5.23 8.25 -2.68
CA ASN A 114 5.75 8.29 -1.31
C ASN A 114 4.97 9.24 -0.37
N ASN A 115 4.01 10.00 -0.88
CA ASN A 115 3.25 10.97 -0.07
C ASN A 115 1.74 10.75 -0.08
N GLY A 116 1.27 9.55 -0.44
CA GLY A 116 -0.13 9.18 -0.24
C GLY A 116 -0.56 9.42 1.21
N GLN A 117 -1.77 9.93 1.40
CA GLN A 117 -2.41 9.95 2.72
C GLN A 117 -3.01 8.56 2.95
N VAL A 118 -2.52 7.87 3.98
CA VAL A 118 -3.09 6.59 4.41
C VAL A 118 -4.53 6.85 4.86
N LEU A 119 -5.46 6.06 4.31
CA LEU A 119 -6.86 6.01 4.72
C LEU A 119 -7.11 4.69 5.45
N SER A 120 -7.35 4.79 6.75
CA SER A 120 -7.57 3.62 7.61
C SER A 120 -8.90 2.94 7.29
N VAL A 121 -9.09 1.71 7.78
CA VAL A 121 -10.39 1.03 7.68
C VAL A 121 -11.45 1.86 8.42
N ASP A 122 -12.64 1.96 7.82
CA ASP A 122 -13.79 2.75 8.26
C ASP A 122 -13.57 4.28 8.26
N GLU A 123 -12.41 4.77 7.78
CA GLU A 123 -12.20 6.20 7.59
C GLU A 123 -12.76 6.70 6.25
N THR A 124 -13.09 7.99 6.22
CA THR A 124 -13.57 8.69 5.04
C THR A 124 -12.64 9.83 4.70
N THR A 125 -12.34 10.00 3.42
CA THR A 125 -11.52 11.13 2.96
C THR A 125 -12.18 12.45 3.28
N GLU A 126 -11.37 13.49 3.40
CA GLU A 126 -11.87 14.85 3.28
C GLU A 126 -12.53 15.07 1.90
N PRO A 127 -13.48 16.00 1.77
CA PRO A 127 -14.24 16.18 0.54
C PRO A 127 -13.34 16.63 -0.62
N LEU A 128 -13.40 15.89 -1.72
CA LEU A 128 -12.94 16.31 -3.03
C LEU A 128 -14.07 17.13 -3.67
N LYS A 129 -13.83 18.41 -3.97
CA LYS A 129 -14.82 19.25 -4.65
C LYS A 129 -14.34 19.56 -6.06
N LEU A 130 -15.14 19.16 -7.04
CA LEU A 130 -14.85 19.35 -8.45
C LEU A 130 -15.78 20.38 -9.05
N LYS A 131 -15.23 21.49 -9.54
CA LYS A 131 -15.96 22.50 -10.28
C LYS A 131 -16.13 22.02 -11.73
N ILE A 132 -17.38 22.00 -12.19
CA ILE A 132 -17.76 21.66 -13.55
C ILE A 132 -17.97 22.97 -14.30
N GLU A 133 -17.21 23.21 -15.36
CA GLU A 133 -17.43 24.38 -16.22
C GLU A 133 -18.62 24.16 -17.16
N GLU A 134 -19.19 25.26 -17.64
CA GLU A 134 -20.27 25.20 -18.63
C GLU A 134 -19.78 24.49 -19.91
N PRO A 135 -20.60 23.61 -20.50
CA PRO A 135 -20.22 22.92 -21.73
C PRO A 135 -19.93 23.90 -22.86
N THR A 136 -18.76 23.77 -23.47
CA THR A 136 -18.37 24.56 -24.65
C THR A 136 -18.93 23.97 -25.95
N ALA A 137 -19.17 22.66 -25.97
CA ALA A 137 -19.73 21.97 -27.12
C ALA A 137 -21.22 22.32 -27.30
N GLU A 138 -21.59 22.86 -28.47
CA GLU A 138 -22.97 23.22 -28.83
C GLU A 138 -23.96 22.07 -28.61
N LYS A 139 -23.54 20.83 -28.90
CA LYS A 139 -24.35 19.61 -28.71
C LYS A 139 -24.74 19.37 -27.25
N LEU A 140 -24.02 19.92 -26.28
CA LEU A 140 -24.25 19.74 -24.84
C LEU A 140 -24.91 20.96 -24.18
N LYS A 141 -24.94 22.12 -24.84
CA LYS A 141 -25.57 23.32 -24.29
C LYS A 141 -27.07 23.08 -24.09
N GLY A 142 -27.55 23.31 -22.86
CA GLY A 142 -28.95 23.07 -22.49
C GLY A 142 -29.37 21.61 -22.41
N GLN A 143 -28.43 20.66 -22.51
CA GLN A 143 -28.69 19.24 -22.33
C GLN A 143 -28.19 18.75 -20.97
N ASN A 144 -28.82 17.69 -20.47
CA ASN A 144 -28.34 16.97 -19.30
C ASN A 144 -27.14 16.11 -19.66
N PHE A 145 -26.15 16.08 -18.80
CA PHE A 145 -24.97 15.21 -18.94
C PHE A 145 -24.50 14.71 -17.58
N ASN A 146 -23.66 13.68 -17.60
CA ASN A 146 -23.10 13.08 -16.40
C ASN A 146 -21.59 13.30 -16.35
N VAL A 147 -21.08 13.66 -15.17
CA VAL A 147 -19.67 13.54 -14.84
C VAL A 147 -19.50 12.32 -13.95
N VAL A 148 -18.83 11.29 -14.47
CA VAL A 148 -18.62 10.02 -13.77
C VAL A 148 -17.34 10.10 -12.95
N ILE A 149 -17.41 9.60 -11.72
CA ILE A 149 -16.28 9.55 -10.81
C ILE A 149 -15.82 8.10 -10.72
N VAL A 150 -14.60 7.84 -11.17
CA VAL A 150 -13.95 6.53 -11.04
C VAL A 150 -12.93 6.64 -9.91
N GLN A 151 -13.10 5.82 -8.89
CA GLN A 151 -12.21 5.76 -7.74
C GLN A 151 -11.37 4.50 -7.79
N GLU A 152 -10.12 4.63 -7.39
CA GLU A 152 -9.16 3.54 -7.34
C GLU A 152 -8.46 3.58 -5.99
N ALA A 153 -8.14 2.39 -5.48
CA ALA A 153 -7.38 2.23 -4.25
C ALA A 153 -6.25 1.23 -4.46
N THR A 154 -5.11 1.49 -3.81
CA THR A 154 -4.01 0.53 -3.69
C THR A 154 -3.66 0.32 -2.23
N LYS A 155 -3.18 -0.88 -1.88
CA LYS A 155 -2.81 -1.22 -0.51
C LYS A 155 -1.59 -0.40 -0.06
N VAL A 156 -1.54 -0.10 1.23
CA VAL A 156 -0.33 0.50 1.82
C VAL A 156 0.80 -0.52 1.82
N LEU A 157 1.93 -0.18 1.21
CA LEU A 157 3.17 -0.95 1.25
C LEU A 157 4.21 -0.22 2.08
N TYR A 158 5.24 -0.94 2.55
CA TYR A 158 6.29 -0.38 3.39
C TYR A 158 7.67 -0.59 2.75
N HIS A 159 8.45 0.49 2.71
CA HIS A 159 9.88 0.43 2.46
C HIS A 159 10.59 -0.27 3.62
N SER A 160 11.84 -0.71 3.41
CA SER A 160 12.66 -1.33 4.45
C SER A 160 12.92 -0.46 5.69
N ASN A 161 12.80 0.87 5.53
CA ASN A 161 12.91 1.84 6.62
C ASN A 161 11.58 2.10 7.36
N GLY A 162 10.51 1.37 7.03
CA GLY A 162 9.19 1.50 7.63
C GLY A 162 8.33 2.66 7.09
N LYS A 163 8.82 3.44 6.12
CA LYS A 163 7.99 4.44 5.44
C LYS A 163 6.99 3.78 4.51
N THR A 164 5.78 4.32 4.46
CA THR A 164 4.74 3.83 3.56
C THR A 164 4.95 4.33 2.13
N PHE A 165 4.48 3.55 1.15
CA PHE A 165 4.43 3.96 -0.26
C PHE A 165 3.30 3.26 -1.01
N ALA A 166 2.86 3.88 -2.10
CA ALA A 166 1.84 3.39 -3.01
C ALA A 166 2.47 2.81 -4.27
N ASP A 167 2.11 1.57 -4.62
CA ASP A 167 2.36 1.02 -5.96
C ASP A 167 1.04 1.01 -6.75
N TRP A 168 0.89 1.99 -7.64
CA TRP A 168 -0.28 2.15 -8.50
C TRP A 168 -0.29 1.21 -9.72
N LYS A 169 0.79 0.45 -9.93
CA LYS A 169 0.94 -0.55 -10.99
C LYS A 169 0.86 -1.98 -10.44
N LEU A 170 0.69 -2.13 -9.13
CA LEU A 170 0.62 -3.42 -8.47
C LEU A 170 -0.50 -4.26 -9.08
N LYS A 171 -0.10 -5.36 -9.74
CA LYS A 171 -1.04 -6.34 -10.25
C LYS A 171 -1.42 -7.29 -9.12
N ILE A 172 -2.72 -7.51 -8.93
CA ILE A 172 -3.20 -8.62 -8.11
C ILE A 172 -2.92 -9.91 -8.90
N ASN A 173 -1.78 -10.53 -8.67
CA ASN A 173 -1.52 -11.88 -9.16
C ASN A 173 -2.19 -12.86 -8.20
N GLY A 174 -3.29 -13.46 -8.62
CA GLY A 174 -4.07 -14.44 -7.85
C GLY A 174 -3.43 -15.82 -7.75
N GLU A 175 -2.10 -15.93 -7.66
CA GLU A 175 -1.48 -17.20 -7.35
C GLU A 175 -1.73 -17.52 -5.88
N VAL A 176 -2.76 -18.35 -5.66
CA VAL A 176 -2.94 -19.08 -4.42
C VAL A 176 -1.72 -19.98 -4.31
N ALA A 177 -0.87 -19.74 -3.32
CA ALA A 177 0.21 -20.65 -2.99
C ALA A 177 -0.39 -22.03 -2.71
N GLU A 178 -0.08 -23.02 -3.55
CA GLU A 178 -0.39 -24.44 -3.33
C GLU A 178 0.33 -24.99 -2.09
#